data_AF-A0A966R2M4-F1
#
_entry.id   AF-A0A966R2M4-F1
#
_cell.length_a   1.000
_cell.length_b   1.000
_cell.length_c   1.000
_cell.angle_alpha   90.00
_cell.angle_beta   90.00
_cell.angle_gamma   90.00
#
_symmetry.space_group_name_H-M   'P 1'
#
loop_
_entity.id
_entity.type
_entity.pdbx_description
1 polymer ?
#
loop_
_entity_poly.entity_id
_entity_poly.type
_entity_poly.pdbx_seq_one_letter_code
_entity_poly.pdbx_strand_id
1 'polypeptide(L)'
;KGFMDDKQVARAKATIHTGIYNMEYAACFVEDSEGFFRRSLVESCVVSTEKNITDSQGRPILFDATVKGSSHKQYIYGIDPASENDNFSIVILELNNDHNRVVYCWTTNRSNFKDRQKTGLVEDHDFYGFCARKIRNLMKTFPCARIGLDAQGGGIAIEEALHDPDKLNDGEILIWPTIDYSKSKETDNQQGLHILELIQFARADWTSQANHGLRKDMEDKVLLFPRFDNLTLGLTLAAEGQDILTTDLNPIYDNLSECVVEIEELKNELTTIVMTQTSQGPNARDRWDTPEVKLTSGKKGRLRKDRYSALLIANMLARQMTRSYKTIEYDVIGENAKDATKLNGQMYKGPEWFTSSANDNDIYLGIYNN
;
A
#
# COMPACT_ATOMS: atom_id res chain seq x y z
N LYS A 1 -43.82 13.33 -10.49
CA LYS A 1 -42.87 13.81 -9.46
C LYS A 1 -41.77 12.77 -9.37
N GLY A 2 -40.53 13.13 -9.69
CA GLY A 2 -39.39 12.21 -9.68
C GLY A 2 -39.09 11.69 -8.28
N PHE A 3 -38.38 10.56 -8.21
CA PHE A 3 -38.08 9.84 -6.97
C PHE A 3 -37.06 10.55 -6.05
N MET A 4 -36.38 11.61 -6.50
CA MET A 4 -35.42 12.38 -5.70
C MET A 4 -35.91 13.81 -5.45
N ASP A 5 -35.79 14.26 -4.20
CA ASP A 5 -36.12 15.64 -3.78
C ASP A 5 -35.03 16.62 -4.22
N ASP A 6 -35.41 17.79 -4.74
CA ASP A 6 -34.48 18.81 -5.26
C ASP A 6 -33.49 19.28 -4.17
N LYS A 7 -33.92 19.27 -2.90
CA LYS A 7 -33.05 19.58 -1.76
C LYS A 7 -32.00 18.49 -1.52
N GLN A 8 -32.32 17.22 -1.79
CA GLN A 8 -31.37 16.11 -1.68
C GLN A 8 -30.32 16.19 -2.80
N VAL A 9 -30.73 16.51 -4.03
CA VAL A 9 -29.80 16.67 -5.17
C VAL A 9 -28.88 17.87 -4.97
N ALA A 10 -29.41 19.02 -4.54
CA ALA A 10 -28.60 20.20 -4.24
C ALA A 10 -27.65 19.96 -3.06
N ARG A 11 -28.06 19.14 -2.08
CA ARG A 11 -27.21 18.71 -0.97
C ARG A 11 -26.10 17.80 -1.44
N ALA A 12 -26.42 16.74 -2.18
CA ALA A 12 -25.44 15.84 -2.78
C ALA A 12 -24.39 16.61 -3.62
N LYS A 13 -24.82 17.62 -4.39
CA LYS A 13 -23.93 18.49 -5.18
C LYS A 13 -22.89 19.23 -4.33
N ALA A 14 -23.25 19.59 -3.10
CA ALA A 14 -22.41 20.36 -2.18
C ALA A 14 -21.57 19.46 -1.24
N THR A 15 -21.92 18.17 -1.13
CA THR A 15 -21.33 17.24 -0.16
C THR A 15 -20.59 16.07 -0.78
N ILE A 16 -20.64 15.89 -2.09
CA ILE A 16 -19.99 14.77 -2.77
C ILE A 16 -18.96 15.34 -3.74
N HIS A 17 -17.84 14.62 -3.93
CA HIS A 17 -16.86 14.99 -4.95
C HIS A 17 -17.53 15.10 -6.32
N THR A 18 -17.15 16.11 -7.10
CA THR A 18 -17.86 16.49 -8.34
C THR A 18 -17.97 15.34 -9.32
N GLY A 19 -16.94 14.49 -9.45
CA GLY A 19 -16.99 13.28 -10.26
C GLY A 19 -18.07 12.27 -9.82
N ILE A 20 -18.15 11.96 -8.52
CA ILE A 20 -19.13 11.00 -7.97
C ILE A 20 -20.54 11.59 -8.07
N TYR A 21 -20.71 12.88 -7.73
CA TYR A 21 -21.98 13.58 -7.89
C TYR A 21 -22.46 13.55 -9.36
N ASN A 22 -21.55 13.80 -10.30
CA ASN A 22 -21.89 13.85 -11.71
C ASN A 22 -22.35 12.49 -12.24
N MET A 23 -21.73 11.39 -11.79
CA MET A 23 -22.10 10.03 -12.14
C MET A 23 -23.41 9.59 -11.47
N GLU A 24 -23.59 9.87 -10.16
CA GLU A 24 -24.74 9.37 -9.38
C GLU A 24 -26.00 10.23 -9.52
N TYR A 25 -25.85 11.56 -9.63
CA TYR A 25 -26.98 12.51 -9.54
C TYR A 25 -27.15 13.38 -10.78
N ALA A 26 -26.10 13.63 -11.57
CA ALA A 26 -26.19 14.49 -12.75
C ALA A 26 -26.34 13.74 -14.08
N ALA A 27 -26.34 12.40 -14.05
CA ALA A 27 -26.37 11.55 -15.25
C ALA A 27 -25.31 11.96 -16.30
N CYS A 28 -24.17 12.49 -15.86
CA CYS A 28 -23.06 12.83 -16.71
C CYS A 28 -22.12 11.63 -16.84
N PHE A 29 -21.81 11.25 -18.07
CA PHE A 29 -20.74 10.30 -18.36
C PHE A 29 -19.40 11.00 -18.14
N VAL A 30 -18.87 10.90 -16.93
CA VAL A 30 -17.50 11.32 -16.64
C VAL A 30 -16.58 10.19 -17.12
N GLU A 31 -15.58 10.51 -17.94
CA GLU A 31 -14.67 9.49 -18.51
C GLU A 31 -13.80 8.81 -17.43
N ASP A 32 -13.47 9.51 -16.35
CA ASP A 32 -12.60 9.01 -15.28
C ASP A 32 -12.74 9.84 -13.99
N SER A 33 -12.17 9.37 -12.87
CA SER A 33 -12.10 10.19 -11.64
C SER A 33 -11.07 11.33 -11.76
N GLU A 34 -11.33 12.44 -11.07
CA GLU A 34 -10.42 13.61 -11.06
C GLU A 34 -9.33 13.52 -9.96
N GLY A 35 -9.23 12.38 -9.28
CA GLY A 35 -8.20 12.13 -8.27
C GLY A 35 -6.80 12.02 -8.87
N PHE A 36 -5.79 12.19 -8.01
CA PHE A 36 -4.39 11.94 -8.34
C PHE A 36 -4.16 10.50 -8.80
N PHE A 37 -4.89 9.55 -8.20
CA PHE A 37 -5.04 8.18 -8.68
C PHE A 37 -6.35 8.08 -9.44
N ARG A 38 -6.28 8.04 -10.78
CA ARG A 38 -7.46 7.89 -11.63
C ARG A 38 -8.13 6.53 -11.42
N ARG A 39 -9.46 6.47 -11.49
CA ARG A 39 -10.21 5.22 -11.34
C ARG A 39 -9.79 4.22 -12.41
N SER A 40 -9.62 4.66 -13.65
CA SER A 40 -9.12 3.81 -14.74
C SER A 40 -7.75 3.19 -14.42
N LEU A 41 -6.84 3.96 -13.82
CA LEU A 41 -5.52 3.48 -13.40
C LEU A 41 -5.66 2.43 -12.29
N VAL A 42 -6.41 2.72 -11.24
CA VAL A 42 -6.63 1.77 -10.13
C VAL A 42 -7.27 0.48 -10.63
N GLU A 43 -8.34 0.58 -11.44
CA GLU A 43 -9.02 -0.59 -12.01
C GLU A 43 -8.15 -1.36 -13.00
N SER A 44 -7.27 -0.69 -13.74
CA SER A 44 -6.30 -1.39 -14.60
C SER A 44 -5.26 -2.19 -13.81
N CYS A 45 -5.17 -2.03 -12.49
CA CYS A 45 -4.32 -2.83 -11.59
C CYS A 45 -5.09 -3.99 -10.90
N VAL A 46 -6.41 -4.06 -11.06
CA VAL A 46 -7.24 -5.19 -10.60
C VAL A 46 -7.03 -6.34 -11.57
N VAL A 47 -6.48 -7.46 -11.09
CA VAL A 47 -6.29 -8.64 -11.93
C VAL A 47 -7.63 -9.25 -12.31
N SER A 48 -7.73 -9.85 -13.50
CA SER A 48 -8.90 -10.61 -13.93
C SER A 48 -8.50 -11.60 -15.01
N THR A 49 -9.33 -12.61 -15.26
CA THR A 49 -9.10 -13.59 -16.35
C THR A 49 -9.12 -12.97 -17.74
N GLU A 50 -9.74 -11.79 -17.88
CA GLU A 50 -9.84 -11.05 -19.14
C GLU A 50 -8.65 -10.11 -19.37
N LYS A 51 -7.93 -9.74 -18.31
CA LYS A 51 -6.78 -8.84 -18.38
C LYS A 51 -5.49 -9.63 -18.50
N ASN A 52 -4.70 -9.31 -19.51
CA ASN A 52 -3.36 -9.89 -19.72
C ASN A 52 -2.32 -9.20 -18.83
N ILE A 53 -2.44 -9.34 -17.51
CA ILE A 53 -1.39 -8.94 -16.57
C ILE A 53 -0.52 -10.17 -16.30
N THR A 54 0.73 -10.12 -16.72
CA THR A 54 1.66 -11.24 -16.61
C THR A 54 2.85 -10.90 -15.74
N ASP A 55 3.41 -11.93 -15.15
CA ASP A 55 4.69 -11.85 -14.45
C ASP A 55 5.86 -11.74 -15.44
N SER A 56 7.06 -11.60 -14.92
CA SER A 56 8.32 -11.53 -15.68
C SER A 56 8.60 -12.76 -16.55
N GLN A 57 7.91 -13.88 -16.31
CA GLN A 57 8.00 -15.13 -17.09
C GLN A 57 6.84 -15.28 -18.08
N GLY A 58 5.97 -14.28 -18.20
CA GLY A 58 4.79 -14.31 -19.08
C GLY A 58 3.63 -15.13 -18.53
N ARG A 59 3.65 -15.54 -17.25
CA ARG A 59 2.53 -16.27 -16.63
C ARG A 59 1.46 -15.28 -16.16
N PRO A 60 0.17 -15.56 -16.37
CA PRO A 60 -0.90 -14.68 -15.92
C PRO A 60 -0.89 -14.58 -14.39
N ILE A 61 -0.99 -13.35 -13.89
CA ILE A 61 -1.09 -13.07 -12.45
C ILE A 61 -2.58 -13.05 -12.08
N LEU A 62 -3.01 -14.05 -11.31
CA LEU A 62 -4.35 -14.11 -10.73
C LEU A 62 -4.26 -14.43 -9.25
N PHE A 63 -4.99 -13.68 -8.43
CA PHE A 63 -5.10 -13.89 -6.99
C PHE A 63 -6.35 -13.21 -6.45
N ASP A 64 -6.78 -13.64 -5.27
CA ASP A 64 -7.96 -13.14 -4.57
C ASP A 64 -7.52 -12.54 -3.21
N ALA A 65 -8.43 -11.78 -2.59
CA ALA A 65 -8.24 -11.38 -1.20
C ALA A 65 -8.15 -12.63 -0.31
N THR A 66 -7.40 -12.56 0.78
CA THR A 66 -7.30 -13.69 1.71
C THR A 66 -7.19 -13.22 3.16
N VAL A 67 -7.82 -13.96 4.06
CA VAL A 67 -7.71 -13.80 5.52
C VAL A 67 -6.56 -14.60 6.12
N LYS A 68 -5.90 -15.45 5.32
CA LYS A 68 -4.76 -16.27 5.72
C LYS A 68 -3.69 -16.29 4.63
N GLY A 69 -2.48 -15.88 5.00
CA GLY A 69 -1.32 -15.89 4.10
C GLY A 69 -0.69 -17.28 3.94
N SER A 70 0.36 -17.32 3.14
CA SER A 70 1.22 -18.48 2.95
C SER A 70 2.46 -18.37 3.82
N SER A 71 2.83 -19.45 4.52
CA SER A 71 4.07 -19.51 5.32
C SER A 71 5.35 -19.38 4.48
N HIS A 72 5.26 -19.60 3.17
CA HIS A 72 6.40 -19.58 2.23
C HIS A 72 6.60 -18.22 1.58
N LYS A 73 5.76 -17.23 1.90
CA LYS A 73 5.82 -15.89 1.34
C LYS A 73 6.10 -14.87 2.43
N GLN A 74 6.55 -13.70 1.99
CA GLN A 74 6.82 -12.57 2.87
C GLN A 74 5.80 -11.47 2.64
N TYR A 75 5.44 -10.81 3.74
CA TYR A 75 4.40 -9.80 3.75
C TYR A 75 4.90 -8.49 4.36
N ILE A 76 4.41 -7.36 3.86
CA ILE A 76 4.65 -6.03 4.42
C ILE A 76 3.34 -5.46 4.93
N TYR A 77 3.41 -4.84 6.09
CA TYR A 77 2.26 -4.24 6.76
C TYR A 77 2.41 -2.73 6.68
N GLY A 78 1.37 -2.05 6.21
CA GLY A 78 1.22 -0.61 6.38
C GLY A 78 0.08 -0.34 7.33
N ILE A 79 0.32 0.52 8.31
CA ILE A 79 -0.60 0.77 9.42
C ILE A 79 -0.79 2.27 9.62
N ASP A 80 -2.04 2.71 9.53
CA ASP A 80 -2.47 4.04 9.98
C ASP A 80 -3.21 3.89 11.31
N PRO A 81 -2.68 4.43 12.41
CA PRO A 81 -3.19 4.20 13.75
C PRO A 81 -4.32 5.15 14.18
N ALA A 82 -4.78 6.06 13.30
CA ALA A 82 -5.83 7.03 13.63
C ALA A 82 -7.10 6.35 14.18
N SER A 83 -7.75 6.91 15.21
CA SER A 83 -8.87 6.20 15.88
C SER A 83 -10.01 7.05 16.45
N GLU A 84 -9.82 8.37 16.62
CA GLU A 84 -10.82 9.21 17.30
C GLU A 84 -11.99 9.60 16.40
N ASN A 85 -11.69 10.19 15.24
CA ASN A 85 -12.69 10.57 14.23
C ASN A 85 -12.53 9.78 12.92
N ASP A 86 -11.43 9.05 12.83
CA ASP A 86 -10.94 8.31 11.66
C ASP A 86 -10.83 6.82 12.01
N ASN A 87 -10.46 6.00 11.02
CA ASN A 87 -10.35 4.55 11.18
C ASN A 87 -8.89 4.12 11.35
N PHE A 88 -8.67 3.20 12.29
CA PHE A 88 -7.44 2.46 12.38
C PHE A 88 -7.41 1.49 11.20
N SER A 89 -6.33 1.48 10.42
CA SER A 89 -6.27 0.74 9.15
C SER A 89 -4.99 -0.08 9.03
N ILE A 90 -5.14 -1.34 8.61
CA ILE A 90 -4.03 -2.24 8.25
C ILE A 90 -4.21 -2.66 6.80
N VAL A 91 -3.17 -2.48 6.00
CA VAL A 91 -3.06 -3.04 4.65
C VAL A 91 -1.85 -3.97 4.60
N ILE A 92 -2.05 -5.19 4.10
CA ILE A 92 -0.97 -6.17 3.94
C ILE A 92 -0.69 -6.38 2.46
N LEU A 93 0.58 -6.21 2.09
CA LEU A 93 1.12 -6.54 0.79
C LEU A 93 1.84 -7.88 0.83
N GLU A 94 1.53 -8.75 -0.12
CA GLU A 94 2.34 -9.93 -0.42
C GLU A 94 3.46 -9.54 -1.37
N LEU A 95 4.71 -9.80 -0.97
CA LEU A 95 5.88 -9.56 -1.79
C LEU A 95 6.06 -10.71 -2.78
N ASN A 96 6.16 -10.38 -4.07
CA ASN A 96 6.66 -11.29 -5.11
C ASN A 96 7.84 -10.60 -5.82
N ASN A 97 8.62 -11.37 -6.58
CA ASN A 97 9.88 -10.90 -7.14
C ASN A 97 9.72 -9.72 -8.11
N ASP A 98 8.62 -9.70 -8.85
CA ASP A 98 8.34 -8.74 -9.93
C ASP A 98 7.12 -7.84 -9.66
N HIS A 99 6.26 -8.21 -8.73
CA HIS A 99 5.09 -7.43 -8.35
C HIS A 99 4.72 -7.64 -6.87
N ASN A 100 3.96 -6.71 -6.33
CA ASN A 100 3.38 -6.75 -5.00
C ASN A 100 1.86 -6.85 -5.11
N ARG A 101 1.26 -7.62 -4.22
CA ARG A 101 -0.19 -7.87 -4.24
C ARG A 101 -0.82 -7.34 -2.98
N VAL A 102 -1.87 -6.52 -3.10
CA VAL A 102 -2.72 -6.16 -1.96
C VAL A 102 -3.60 -7.36 -1.63
N VAL A 103 -3.33 -8.05 -0.53
CA VAL A 103 -4.01 -9.33 -0.21
C VAL A 103 -5.00 -9.23 0.94
N TYR A 104 -4.82 -8.26 1.83
CA TYR A 104 -5.66 -8.09 3.02
C TYR A 104 -5.76 -6.61 3.39
N CYS A 105 -6.97 -6.18 3.74
CA CYS A 105 -7.25 -4.86 4.29
C CYS A 105 -8.20 -5.02 5.48
N TRP A 106 -7.93 -4.28 6.55
CA TRP A 106 -8.76 -4.29 7.74
C TRP A 106 -8.83 -2.92 8.37
N THR A 107 -10.03 -2.51 8.76
CA THR A 107 -10.21 -1.27 9.49
C THR A 107 -11.05 -1.45 10.75
N THR A 108 -10.81 -0.60 11.74
CA THR A 108 -11.64 -0.51 12.94
C THR A 108 -11.66 0.92 13.46
N ASN A 109 -12.55 1.22 14.40
CA ASN A 109 -12.59 2.49 15.11
C ASN A 109 -13.06 2.26 16.54
N ARG A 110 -13.04 3.31 17.36
CA ARG A 110 -13.43 3.22 18.78
C ARG A 110 -14.87 2.75 19.00
N SER A 111 -15.78 3.05 18.08
CA SER A 111 -17.17 2.59 18.18
C SER A 111 -17.26 1.08 17.90
N ASN A 112 -16.66 0.62 16.81
CA ASN A 112 -16.58 -0.79 16.46
C ASN A 112 -15.90 -1.61 17.57
N PHE A 113 -14.80 -1.11 18.15
CA PHE A 113 -14.15 -1.73 19.29
C PHE A 113 -15.09 -1.88 20.50
N LYS A 114 -15.84 -0.82 20.85
CA LYS A 114 -16.83 -0.89 21.94
C LYS A 114 -17.93 -1.90 21.66
N ASP A 115 -18.36 -2.04 20.41
CA ASP A 115 -19.38 -3.02 20.04
C ASP A 115 -18.83 -4.44 20.11
N ARG A 116 -17.59 -4.67 19.66
CA ARG A 116 -16.88 -5.95 19.83
C ARG A 116 -16.71 -6.32 21.31
N GLN A 117 -16.38 -5.37 22.17
CA GLN A 117 -16.33 -5.56 23.62
C GLN A 117 -17.70 -5.99 24.19
N LYS A 118 -18.80 -5.33 23.79
CA LYS A 118 -20.16 -5.70 24.24
C LYS A 118 -20.54 -7.12 23.81
N THR A 119 -20.12 -7.55 22.63
CA THR A 119 -20.37 -8.91 22.13
C THR A 119 -19.47 -9.98 22.76
N GLY A 120 -18.48 -9.59 23.57
CA GLY A 120 -17.52 -10.51 24.18
C GLY A 120 -16.48 -11.08 23.21
N LEU A 121 -16.30 -10.46 22.03
CA LEU A 121 -15.31 -10.88 21.04
C LEU A 121 -13.90 -10.38 21.35
N VAL A 122 -13.77 -9.42 22.28
CA VAL A 122 -12.50 -8.79 22.66
C VAL A 122 -12.39 -8.71 24.16
N GLU A 123 -11.29 -9.24 24.69
CA GLU A 123 -10.97 -9.22 26.12
C GLU A 123 -10.15 -7.99 26.51
N ASP A 124 -9.52 -7.32 25.54
CA ASP A 124 -8.73 -6.12 25.76
C ASP A 124 -9.57 -4.94 26.24
N HIS A 125 -9.06 -4.22 27.24
CA HIS A 125 -9.68 -2.98 27.75
C HIS A 125 -9.19 -1.72 27.03
N ASP A 126 -8.00 -1.76 26.43
CA ASP A 126 -7.41 -0.65 25.68
C ASP A 126 -7.53 -0.87 24.16
N PHE A 127 -7.88 0.20 23.44
CA PHE A 127 -8.06 0.18 22.00
C PHE A 127 -6.75 -0.10 21.26
N TYR A 128 -5.63 0.51 21.68
CA TYR A 128 -4.34 0.30 21.01
C TYR A 128 -3.73 -1.05 21.37
N GLY A 129 -3.96 -1.56 22.59
CA GLY A 129 -3.72 -2.96 22.95
C GLY A 129 -4.43 -3.95 22.04
N PHE A 130 -5.73 -3.75 21.78
CA PHE A 130 -6.51 -4.54 20.83
C PHE A 130 -5.91 -4.49 19.41
N CYS A 131 -5.53 -3.30 18.93
CA CYS A 131 -4.91 -3.15 17.61
C CYS A 131 -3.54 -3.86 17.54
N ALA A 132 -2.70 -3.74 18.58
CA ALA A 132 -1.43 -4.44 18.67
C ALA A 132 -1.62 -5.96 18.69
N ARG A 133 -2.63 -6.47 19.42
CA ARG A 133 -3.02 -7.89 19.41
C ARG A 133 -3.43 -8.35 18.01
N LYS A 134 -4.23 -7.54 17.29
CA LYS A 134 -4.62 -7.83 15.90
C LYS A 134 -3.39 -7.93 15.00
N ILE A 135 -2.43 -7.01 15.09
CA ILE A 135 -1.17 -7.06 14.34
C ILE A 135 -0.42 -8.38 14.62
N ARG A 136 -0.22 -8.74 15.89
CA ARG A 136 0.46 -10.00 16.28
C ARG A 136 -0.26 -11.24 15.76
N ASN A 137 -1.59 -11.27 15.84
CA ASN A 137 -2.38 -12.38 15.33
C ASN A 137 -2.25 -12.51 13.81
N LEU A 138 -2.23 -11.40 13.08
CA LEU A 138 -1.98 -11.41 11.64
C LEU A 138 -0.57 -11.92 11.32
N MET A 139 0.45 -11.59 12.11
CA MET A 139 1.82 -12.07 11.85
C MET A 139 1.96 -13.60 11.94
N LYS A 140 1.06 -14.28 12.65
CA LYS A 140 1.01 -15.76 12.71
C LYS A 140 0.53 -16.36 11.39
N THR A 141 -0.35 -15.67 10.67
CA THR A 141 -0.93 -16.15 9.40
C THR A 141 -0.27 -15.54 8.18
N PHE A 142 0.36 -14.37 8.31
CA PHE A 142 1.07 -13.65 7.27
C PHE A 142 2.49 -13.36 7.78
N PRO A 143 3.50 -14.20 7.47
CA PRO A 143 4.87 -13.97 7.89
C PRO A 143 5.38 -12.58 7.50
N CYS A 144 5.59 -11.73 8.50
CA CYS A 144 5.87 -10.32 8.31
C CYS A 144 7.38 -10.09 8.10
N ALA A 145 7.73 -9.39 7.02
CA ALA A 145 9.09 -8.95 6.75
C ALA A 145 9.37 -7.56 7.34
N ARG A 146 8.42 -6.63 7.20
CA ARG A 146 8.48 -5.29 7.81
C ARG A 146 7.07 -4.75 8.11
N ILE A 147 7.01 -3.92 9.15
CA ILE A 147 5.82 -3.17 9.56
C ILE A 147 6.14 -1.69 9.42
N GLY A 148 5.36 -0.97 8.63
CA GLY A 148 5.36 0.48 8.60
C GLY A 148 4.18 1.02 9.38
N LEU A 149 4.46 1.95 10.27
CA LEU A 149 3.46 2.53 11.17
C LEU A 149 3.59 4.06 11.11
N ASP A 150 2.49 4.77 10.87
CA ASP A 150 2.51 6.22 11.08
C ASP A 150 2.79 6.52 12.55
N ALA A 151 3.78 7.36 12.82
CA ALA A 151 4.14 7.78 14.17
C ALA A 151 3.07 8.67 14.83
N GLN A 152 2.21 9.31 14.04
CA GLN A 152 1.12 10.17 14.54
C GLN A 152 -0.14 9.35 14.86
N GLY A 153 -1.22 9.99 15.30
CA GLY A 153 -2.55 9.38 15.40
C GLY A 153 -2.75 8.23 16.40
N GLY A 154 -1.70 7.80 17.10
CA GLY A 154 -1.71 6.59 17.96
C GLY A 154 -0.52 5.66 17.74
N GLY A 155 0.39 5.98 16.81
CA GLY A 155 1.54 5.14 16.46
C GLY A 155 2.44 4.82 17.64
N ILE A 156 2.76 5.83 18.46
CA ILE A 156 3.62 5.65 19.66
C ILE A 156 2.98 4.64 20.63
N ALA A 157 1.67 4.70 20.85
CA ALA A 157 0.98 3.79 21.76
C ALA A 157 1.00 2.33 21.26
N ILE A 158 0.96 2.14 19.93
CA ILE A 158 1.07 0.81 19.32
C ILE A 158 2.51 0.31 19.37
N GLU A 159 3.49 1.18 19.09
CA GLU A 159 4.90 0.85 19.27
C GLU A 159 5.18 0.37 20.71
N GLU A 160 4.71 1.12 21.71
CA GLU A 160 4.81 0.74 23.12
C GLU A 160 4.14 -0.62 23.39
N ALA A 161 2.93 -0.83 22.88
CA ALA A 161 2.22 -2.11 23.03
C ALA A 161 2.92 -3.29 22.32
N LEU A 162 3.71 -3.05 21.27
CA LEU A 162 4.45 -4.08 20.53
C LEU A 162 5.77 -4.48 21.19
N HIS A 163 6.29 -3.70 22.13
CA HIS A 163 7.46 -4.04 22.94
C HIS A 163 7.14 -4.18 24.44
N ASP A 164 5.87 -4.21 24.82
CA ASP A 164 5.40 -4.49 26.17
C ASP A 164 5.42 -6.01 26.47
N PRO A 165 6.25 -6.49 27.43
CA PRO A 165 6.30 -7.90 27.80
C PRO A 165 4.98 -8.45 28.35
N ASP A 166 4.16 -7.61 28.99
CA ASP A 166 2.87 -8.03 29.57
C ASP A 166 1.82 -8.31 28.49
N LYS A 167 2.09 -7.87 27.26
CA LYS A 167 1.26 -8.08 26.07
C LYS A 167 1.84 -9.14 25.15
N LEU A 168 2.58 -10.13 25.67
CA LEU A 168 3.03 -11.29 24.90
C LEU A 168 2.18 -12.52 25.22
N ASN A 169 1.84 -13.27 24.17
CA ASN A 169 1.36 -14.64 24.33
C ASN A 169 2.53 -15.63 24.17
N ASP A 170 2.33 -16.87 24.58
CA ASP A 170 3.34 -17.93 24.50
C ASP A 170 3.92 -18.06 23.08
N GLY A 171 5.26 -18.00 22.99
CA GLY A 171 6.01 -18.10 21.74
C GLY A 171 6.12 -16.81 20.93
N GLU A 172 5.53 -15.70 21.40
CA GLU A 172 5.72 -14.39 20.78
C GLU A 172 7.00 -13.70 21.27
N ILE A 173 7.55 -12.83 20.44
CA ILE A 173 8.74 -12.03 20.75
C ILE A 173 8.43 -10.54 20.61
N LEU A 174 9.23 -9.72 21.30
CA LEU A 174 9.12 -8.27 21.25
C LEU A 174 9.45 -7.76 19.85
N ILE A 175 8.75 -6.71 19.43
CA ILE A 175 8.94 -6.06 18.14
C ILE A 175 9.46 -4.65 18.40
N TRP A 176 10.61 -4.36 17.82
CA TRP A 176 11.36 -3.13 18.00
C TRP A 176 11.47 -2.35 16.70
N PRO A 177 11.73 -1.04 16.80
CA PRO A 177 12.11 -0.23 15.65
C PRO A 177 13.30 -0.82 14.89
N THR A 178 13.28 -0.62 13.58
CA THR A 178 14.38 -0.94 12.68
C THR A 178 15.65 -0.18 13.08
N ILE A 179 16.77 -0.89 13.01
CA ILE A 179 18.09 -0.37 13.37
C ILE A 179 18.61 0.49 12.22
N ASP A 180 18.95 1.74 12.54
CA ASP A 180 19.62 2.66 11.62
C ASP A 180 21.10 2.70 12.00
N TYR A 181 21.96 2.05 11.21
CA TYR A 181 23.41 2.04 11.47
C TYR A 181 24.07 3.43 11.43
N SER A 182 23.40 4.43 10.86
CA SER A 182 23.88 5.82 10.88
C SER A 182 23.52 6.55 12.18
N LYS A 183 22.53 6.04 12.93
CA LYS A 183 21.98 6.66 14.14
C LYS A 183 21.63 5.60 15.16
N SER A 184 22.54 5.38 16.11
CA SER A 184 22.27 4.47 17.23
C SER A 184 21.10 4.97 18.08
N LYS A 185 20.19 4.05 18.40
CA LYS A 185 19.07 4.23 19.32
C LYS A 185 19.23 3.29 20.51
N GLU A 186 18.59 3.65 21.62
CA GLU A 186 18.58 2.81 22.82
C GLU A 186 17.90 1.45 22.57
N THR A 187 16.93 1.41 21.65
CA THR A 187 16.22 0.18 21.29
C THR A 187 17.10 -0.82 20.54
N ASP A 188 18.20 -0.40 19.91
CA ASP A 188 19.01 -1.25 19.02
C ASP A 188 19.70 -2.42 19.74
N ASN A 189 19.90 -2.31 21.07
CA ASN A 189 20.51 -3.35 21.89
C ASN A 189 19.47 -4.29 22.54
N GLN A 190 18.18 -4.09 22.27
CA GLN A 190 17.12 -4.89 22.86
C GLN A 190 16.96 -6.22 22.13
N GLN A 191 16.59 -7.27 22.86
CA GLN A 191 16.32 -8.58 22.26
C GLN A 191 14.91 -8.59 21.62
N GLY A 192 14.82 -8.96 20.34
CA GLY A 192 13.55 -9.08 19.63
C GLY A 192 13.66 -8.90 18.12
N LEU A 193 12.54 -8.67 17.45
CA LEU A 193 12.47 -8.42 16.00
C LEU A 193 12.55 -6.93 15.69
N HIS A 194 13.59 -6.50 14.99
CA HIS A 194 13.76 -5.11 14.55
C HIS A 194 13.12 -4.86 13.19
N ILE A 195 11.80 -4.95 13.12
CA ILE A 195 11.04 -4.90 11.85
C ILE A 195 10.06 -3.72 11.76
N LEU A 196 9.95 -2.89 12.80
CA LEU A 196 9.03 -1.75 12.85
C LEU A 196 9.67 -0.47 12.31
N GLU A 197 9.07 0.17 11.32
CA GLU A 197 9.51 1.46 10.77
C GLU A 197 8.46 2.53 11.03
N LEU A 198 8.83 3.51 11.85
CA LEU A 198 7.99 4.66 12.14
C LEU A 198 8.10 5.71 11.03
N ILE A 199 6.96 5.98 10.41
CA ILE A 199 6.84 6.93 9.31
C ILE A 199 6.35 8.27 9.83
N GLN A 200 6.95 9.36 9.35
CA GLN A 200 6.55 10.72 9.69
C GLN A 200 5.96 11.42 8.47
N PHE A 201 4.62 11.42 8.35
CA PHE A 201 3.92 12.11 7.25
C PHE A 201 4.13 13.62 7.21
N ALA A 202 4.63 14.21 8.30
CA ALA A 202 5.05 15.62 8.34
C ALA A 202 6.23 15.92 7.40
N ARG A 203 7.02 14.92 7.00
CA ARG A 203 8.13 15.08 6.06
C ARG A 203 7.60 15.12 4.62
N ALA A 204 7.49 16.33 4.08
CA ALA A 204 6.98 16.57 2.72
C ALA A 204 7.70 15.74 1.64
N ASP A 205 9.02 15.58 1.75
CA ASP A 205 9.81 14.78 0.79
C ASP A 205 9.39 13.32 0.79
N TRP A 206 9.18 12.73 1.97
CA TRP A 206 8.74 11.35 2.09
C TRP A 206 7.34 11.19 1.49
N THR A 207 6.41 12.06 1.86
CA THR A 207 5.01 12.02 1.38
C THR A 207 4.92 12.17 -0.14
N SER A 208 5.70 13.08 -0.72
CA SER A 208 5.77 13.26 -2.19
C SER A 208 6.37 12.04 -2.88
N GLN A 209 7.51 11.54 -2.40
CA GLN A 209 8.15 10.34 -2.96
C GLN A 209 7.25 9.11 -2.85
N ALA A 210 6.53 8.95 -1.74
CA ALA A 210 5.61 7.84 -1.53
C ALA A 210 4.45 7.90 -2.52
N ASN A 211 3.85 9.08 -2.70
CA ASN A 211 2.69 9.27 -3.59
C ASN A 211 3.03 9.02 -5.05
N HIS A 212 4.08 9.70 -5.54
CA HIS A 212 4.55 9.48 -6.90
C HIS A 212 5.08 8.06 -7.09
N GLY A 213 5.67 7.47 -6.04
CA GLY A 213 6.11 6.09 -6.04
C GLY A 213 4.97 5.11 -6.22
N LEU A 214 3.92 5.25 -5.42
CA LEU A 214 2.70 4.43 -5.50
C LEU A 214 2.04 4.55 -6.87
N ARG A 215 1.92 5.77 -7.39
CA ARG A 215 1.33 5.99 -8.72
C ARG A 215 2.16 5.32 -9.81
N LYS A 216 3.48 5.47 -9.77
CA LYS A 216 4.38 4.81 -10.71
C LYS A 216 4.25 3.29 -10.65
N ASP A 217 4.19 2.72 -9.45
CA ASP A 217 4.09 1.26 -9.31
C ASP A 217 2.74 0.72 -9.83
N MET A 218 1.67 1.52 -9.80
CA MET A 218 0.39 1.19 -10.46
C MET A 218 0.46 1.34 -11.99
N GLU A 219 1.14 2.37 -12.49
CA GLU A 219 1.36 2.59 -13.93
C GLU A 219 2.21 1.45 -14.53
N ASP A 220 3.26 1.03 -13.82
CA ASP A 220 4.18 -0.05 -14.21
C ASP A 220 3.61 -1.46 -13.94
N LYS A 221 2.39 -1.59 -13.41
CA LYS A 221 1.75 -2.87 -13.01
C LYS A 221 2.55 -3.69 -12.00
N VAL A 222 3.32 -3.01 -11.17
CA VAL A 222 4.07 -3.61 -10.05
C VAL A 222 3.20 -3.76 -8.82
N LEU A 223 2.28 -2.83 -8.54
CA LEU A 223 1.29 -2.99 -7.46
C LEU A 223 -0.05 -3.41 -8.04
N LEU A 224 -0.57 -4.55 -7.59
CA LEU A 224 -1.79 -5.15 -8.10
C LEU A 224 -2.84 -5.36 -7.00
N PHE A 225 -4.11 -5.29 -7.40
CA PHE A 225 -5.29 -5.57 -6.58
C PHE A 225 -5.90 -6.94 -6.94
N PRO A 226 -6.54 -7.63 -5.99
CA PRO A 226 -7.10 -8.95 -6.20
C PRO A 226 -8.26 -8.89 -7.20
N ARG A 227 -8.63 -10.04 -7.75
CA ARG A 227 -9.85 -10.14 -8.56
C ARG A 227 -11.05 -9.73 -7.73
N PHE A 228 -11.97 -9.02 -8.38
CA PHE A 228 -13.25 -8.67 -7.79
C PHE A 228 -14.37 -8.98 -8.78
N ASP A 229 -15.38 -9.69 -8.30
CA ASP A 229 -16.63 -9.95 -9.01
C ASP A 229 -17.78 -10.07 -8.00
N ASN A 230 -18.89 -9.41 -8.30
CA ASN A 230 -20.09 -9.39 -7.46
C ASN A 230 -20.66 -10.80 -7.24
N LEU A 231 -20.54 -11.70 -8.23
CA LEU A 231 -20.98 -13.08 -8.06
C LEU A 231 -20.11 -13.82 -7.03
N THR A 232 -18.80 -13.63 -7.11
CA THR A 232 -17.85 -14.22 -6.16
C THR A 232 -18.12 -13.72 -4.75
N LEU A 233 -18.37 -12.41 -4.56
CA LEU A 233 -18.74 -11.85 -3.27
C LEU A 233 -20.04 -12.47 -2.71
N GLY A 234 -21.07 -12.62 -3.54
CA GLY A 234 -22.33 -13.26 -3.14
C GLY A 234 -22.14 -14.73 -2.72
N LEU A 235 -21.27 -15.47 -3.43
CA LEU A 235 -20.91 -16.84 -3.05
C LEU A 235 -20.13 -16.90 -1.74
N THR A 236 -19.22 -15.95 -1.49
CA THR A 236 -18.48 -15.84 -0.23
C THR A 236 -19.43 -15.58 0.94
N LEU A 237 -20.36 -14.63 0.81
CA LEU A 237 -21.37 -14.35 1.83
C LEU A 237 -22.22 -15.58 2.15
N ALA A 238 -22.68 -16.29 1.11
CA ALA A 238 -23.45 -17.52 1.29
C ALA A 238 -22.65 -18.62 1.99
N ALA A 239 -21.35 -18.77 1.67
CA ALA A 239 -20.46 -19.73 2.31
C ALA A 239 -20.19 -19.39 3.79
N GLU A 240 -20.24 -18.10 4.14
CA GLU A 240 -20.14 -17.59 5.51
C GLU A 240 -21.46 -17.69 6.29
N GLY A 241 -22.51 -18.25 5.68
CA GLY A 241 -23.84 -18.39 6.28
C GLY A 241 -24.58 -17.06 6.43
N GLN A 242 -24.14 -16.04 5.70
CA GLN A 242 -24.71 -14.70 5.68
C GLN A 242 -25.71 -14.57 4.53
N ASP A 243 -26.88 -14.00 4.82
CA ASP A 243 -27.90 -13.73 3.80
C ASP A 243 -27.58 -12.44 3.06
N ILE A 244 -27.37 -12.56 1.75
CA ILE A 244 -26.99 -11.46 0.84
C ILE A 244 -27.92 -10.25 0.96
N LEU A 245 -29.21 -10.46 1.26
CA LEU A 245 -30.22 -9.39 1.31
C LEU A 245 -30.36 -8.70 2.66
N THR A 246 -29.91 -9.34 3.74
CA THR A 246 -30.14 -8.86 5.12
C THR A 246 -28.86 -8.65 5.92
N THR A 247 -27.71 -9.07 5.39
CA THR A 247 -26.43 -8.95 6.08
C THR A 247 -25.96 -7.50 6.12
N ASP A 248 -25.83 -6.99 7.34
CA ASP A 248 -25.12 -5.77 7.63
C ASP A 248 -23.62 -6.08 7.60
N LEU A 249 -22.91 -5.52 6.61
CA LEU A 249 -21.45 -5.71 6.40
C LEU A 249 -20.62 -4.88 7.40
N ASN A 250 -21.11 -4.75 8.63
CA ASN A 250 -20.35 -4.12 9.70
C ASN A 250 -19.16 -5.03 10.06
N PRO A 251 -17.91 -4.53 9.98
CA PRO A 251 -16.72 -5.36 10.11
C PRO A 251 -16.55 -5.79 11.57
N ILE A 252 -17.12 -6.93 11.94
CA ILE A 252 -17.13 -7.45 13.31
C ILE A 252 -16.43 -8.80 13.38
N TYR A 253 -16.52 -9.60 12.32
CA TYR A 253 -16.12 -11.01 12.38
C TYR A 253 -14.81 -11.31 11.64
N ASP A 254 -14.21 -10.30 10.99
CA ASP A 254 -12.95 -10.39 10.26
C ASP A 254 -12.96 -11.50 9.20
N ASN A 255 -14.07 -11.61 8.49
CA ASN A 255 -14.32 -12.64 7.48
C ASN A 255 -13.78 -12.23 6.09
N LEU A 256 -13.92 -13.11 5.10
CA LEU A 256 -13.39 -12.86 3.76
C LEU A 256 -14.22 -11.81 3.03
N SER A 257 -15.55 -11.82 3.19
CA SER A 257 -16.43 -10.82 2.56
C SER A 257 -16.13 -9.40 3.02
N GLU A 258 -15.94 -9.18 4.32
CA GLU A 258 -15.50 -7.91 4.92
C GLU A 258 -14.15 -7.49 4.33
N CYS A 259 -13.17 -8.41 4.26
CA CYS A 259 -11.85 -8.11 3.68
C CYS A 259 -11.94 -7.66 2.21
N VAL A 260 -12.82 -8.29 1.41
CA VAL A 260 -13.03 -7.90 0.01
C VAL A 260 -13.61 -6.49 -0.07
N VAL A 261 -14.64 -6.19 0.73
CA VAL A 261 -15.28 -4.87 0.79
C VAL A 261 -14.27 -3.80 1.23
N GLU A 262 -13.43 -4.10 2.21
CA GLU A 262 -12.39 -3.18 2.69
C GLU A 262 -11.36 -2.85 1.59
N ILE A 263 -11.01 -3.82 0.73
CA ILE A 263 -10.13 -3.58 -0.43
C ILE A 263 -10.83 -2.75 -1.51
N GLU A 264 -12.14 -2.95 -1.74
CA GLU A 264 -12.92 -2.12 -2.65
C GLU A 264 -13.02 -0.67 -2.15
N GLU A 265 -13.27 -0.48 -0.84
CA GLU A 265 -13.29 0.83 -0.21
C GLU A 265 -11.92 1.52 -0.25
N LEU A 266 -10.82 0.77 -0.09
CA LEU A 266 -9.46 1.27 -0.31
C LEU A 266 -9.29 1.81 -1.75
N LYS A 267 -9.79 1.10 -2.77
CA LYS A 267 -9.76 1.59 -4.16
C LYS A 267 -10.60 2.86 -4.33
N ASN A 268 -11.76 2.95 -3.66
CA ASN A 268 -12.58 4.16 -3.67
C ASN A 268 -11.81 5.34 -3.04
N GLU A 269 -11.22 5.16 -1.86
CA GLU A 269 -10.44 6.19 -1.17
C GLU A 269 -9.29 6.73 -2.05
N LEU A 270 -8.53 5.86 -2.71
CA LEU A 270 -7.46 6.23 -3.63
C LEU A 270 -7.92 7.26 -4.69
N THR A 271 -9.11 7.06 -5.25
CA THR A 271 -9.64 7.95 -6.29
C THR A 271 -10.11 9.31 -5.81
N THR A 272 -10.22 9.49 -4.49
CA THR A 272 -10.62 10.76 -3.88
C THR A 272 -9.42 11.63 -3.46
N ILE A 273 -8.20 11.09 -3.53
CA ILE A 273 -6.99 11.83 -3.17
C ILE A 273 -6.70 12.88 -4.23
N VAL A 274 -6.61 14.14 -3.82
CA VAL A 274 -6.30 15.28 -4.68
C VAL A 274 -4.92 15.83 -4.29
N MET A 275 -4.09 16.07 -5.30
CA MET A 275 -2.82 16.77 -5.15
C MET A 275 -3.06 18.28 -5.26
N THR A 276 -2.62 19.01 -4.25
CA THR A 276 -2.71 20.48 -4.19
C THR A 276 -1.35 21.05 -3.80
N GLN A 277 -1.06 22.28 -4.22
CA GLN A 277 0.14 22.99 -3.80
C GLN A 277 -0.22 24.00 -2.71
N THR A 278 0.62 24.07 -1.66
CA THR A 278 0.39 24.98 -0.52
C THR A 278 0.49 26.45 -0.88
N SER A 279 1.16 26.79 -1.99
CA SER A 279 1.28 28.15 -2.52
C SER A 279 1.65 28.11 -4.02
N GLN A 280 1.63 29.25 -4.71
CA GLN A 280 2.09 29.36 -6.12
C GLN A 280 3.58 29.73 -6.26
N GLY A 281 4.34 29.72 -5.16
CA GLY A 281 5.74 30.12 -5.14
C GLY A 281 6.71 28.98 -5.47
N PRO A 282 8.00 29.29 -5.73
CA PRO A 282 9.03 28.29 -6.04
C PRO A 282 9.34 27.31 -4.88
N ASN A 283 8.90 27.62 -3.66
CA ASN A 283 9.01 26.73 -2.48
C ASN A 283 7.66 26.09 -2.10
N ALA A 284 6.71 26.03 -3.03
CA ALA A 284 5.44 25.38 -2.82
C ALA A 284 5.66 23.89 -2.50
N ARG A 285 4.98 23.42 -1.46
CA ARG A 285 5.00 22.00 -1.10
C ARG A 285 3.74 21.36 -1.67
N ASP A 286 3.92 20.19 -2.25
CA ASP A 286 2.81 19.37 -2.68
C ASP A 286 2.14 18.72 -1.45
N ARG A 287 0.83 18.67 -1.48
CA ARG A 287 -0.03 18.09 -0.44
C ARG A 287 -1.06 17.18 -1.10
N TRP A 288 -1.17 15.97 -0.59
CA TRP A 288 -2.18 15.00 -0.98
C TRP A 288 -3.25 14.90 0.11
N ASP A 289 -4.49 15.18 -0.25
CA ASP A 289 -5.60 15.14 0.70
C ASP A 289 -6.93 14.91 0.02
N THR A 290 -7.95 14.55 0.80
CA THR A 290 -9.32 14.44 0.29
C THR A 290 -9.96 15.82 0.15
N PRO A 291 -10.90 16.00 -0.78
CA PRO A 291 -11.61 17.26 -0.97
C PRO A 291 -12.36 17.67 0.30
N GLU A 292 -12.46 18.98 0.55
CA GLU A 292 -13.27 19.49 1.65
C GLU A 292 -14.77 19.34 1.34
N VAL A 293 -15.48 18.67 2.24
CA VAL A 293 -16.90 18.39 2.15
C VAL A 293 -17.65 19.25 3.16
N LYS A 294 -18.77 19.87 2.79
CA LYS A 294 -19.64 20.55 3.76
C LYS A 294 -20.53 19.54 4.47
N LEU A 295 -20.38 19.37 5.78
CA LEU A 295 -21.29 18.53 6.57
C LEU A 295 -22.64 19.23 6.77
N THR A 296 -23.68 18.46 7.09
CA THR A 296 -25.07 18.92 7.36
C THR A 296 -25.19 20.03 8.39
N SER A 297 -24.22 20.14 9.30
CA SER A 297 -24.15 21.19 10.33
C SER A 297 -23.51 22.49 9.82
N GLY A 298 -23.15 22.60 8.53
CA GLY A 298 -22.38 23.73 7.98
C GLY A 298 -20.88 23.69 8.32
N LYS A 299 -20.43 22.69 9.10
CA LYS A 299 -19.01 22.45 9.40
C LYS A 299 -18.32 21.85 8.19
N LYS A 300 -17.08 22.28 7.92
CA LYS A 300 -16.20 21.62 6.96
C LYS A 300 -15.75 20.29 7.53
N GLY A 301 -15.96 19.22 6.77
CA GLY A 301 -15.42 17.88 7.02
C GLY A 301 -14.59 17.43 5.83
N ARG A 302 -13.97 16.26 5.94
CA ARG A 302 -13.22 15.63 4.85
C ARG A 302 -13.58 14.15 4.79
N LEU A 303 -13.41 13.57 3.60
CA LEU A 303 -13.53 12.13 3.45
C LEU A 303 -12.34 11.45 4.13
N ARG A 304 -12.56 10.24 4.63
CA ARG A 304 -11.53 9.41 5.25
C ARG A 304 -10.50 8.97 4.21
N LYS A 305 -9.28 8.69 4.68
CA LYS A 305 -8.15 8.31 3.82
C LYS A 305 -7.19 7.33 4.49
N ASP A 306 -7.65 6.65 5.53
CA ASP A 306 -6.83 5.86 6.43
C ASP A 306 -6.34 4.54 5.77
N ARG A 307 -7.14 3.97 4.86
CA ARG A 307 -6.73 2.81 4.08
C ARG A 307 -5.69 3.20 3.05
N TYR A 308 -5.90 4.35 2.40
CA TYR A 308 -4.94 4.92 1.45
C TYR A 308 -3.57 5.19 2.11
N SER A 309 -3.53 5.82 3.27
CA SER A 309 -2.27 6.09 3.99
C SER A 309 -1.58 4.80 4.40
N ALA A 310 -2.32 3.81 4.89
CA ALA A 310 -1.80 2.48 5.19
C ALA A 310 -1.18 1.81 3.94
N LEU A 311 -1.87 1.82 2.79
CA LEU A 311 -1.32 1.30 1.53
C LEU A 311 -0.06 2.06 1.08
N LEU A 312 -0.06 3.39 1.23
CA LEU A 312 1.06 4.25 0.86
C LEU A 312 2.33 3.86 1.63
N ILE A 313 2.20 3.63 2.94
CA ILE A 313 3.28 3.16 3.81
C ILE A 313 3.77 1.80 3.32
N ALA A 314 2.87 0.83 3.18
CA ALA A 314 3.23 -0.54 2.80
C ALA A 314 3.97 -0.56 1.46
N ASN A 315 3.50 0.20 0.47
CA ASN A 315 4.10 0.25 -0.84
C ASN A 315 5.49 0.90 -0.79
N MET A 316 5.68 1.99 -0.05
CA MET A 316 7.00 2.61 0.08
C MET A 316 8.02 1.64 0.70
N LEU A 317 7.64 0.92 1.74
CA LEU A 317 8.50 -0.11 2.35
C LEU A 317 8.83 -1.22 1.36
N ALA A 318 7.84 -1.69 0.59
CA ALA A 318 8.06 -2.70 -0.45
C ALA A 318 9.11 -2.23 -1.46
N ARG A 319 9.02 -0.97 -1.92
CA ARG A 319 10.00 -0.39 -2.83
C ARG A 319 11.40 -0.33 -2.25
N GLN A 320 11.53 0.07 -0.98
CA GLN A 320 12.83 0.14 -0.32
C GLN A 320 13.46 -1.26 -0.20
N MET A 321 12.66 -2.26 0.14
CA MET A 321 13.12 -3.65 0.22
C MET A 321 13.55 -4.16 -1.15
N THR A 322 12.71 -4.07 -2.18
CA THR A 322 13.04 -4.53 -3.54
C THR A 322 14.26 -3.82 -4.12
N ARG A 323 14.45 -2.51 -3.84
CA ARG A 323 15.64 -1.77 -4.26
C ARG A 323 16.90 -2.21 -3.52
N SER A 324 16.79 -2.53 -2.24
CA SER A 324 17.91 -3.05 -1.46
C SER A 324 18.36 -4.45 -1.91
N TYR A 325 17.46 -5.25 -2.50
CA TYR A 325 17.78 -6.58 -3.05
C TYR A 325 18.40 -6.56 -4.44
N LYS A 326 18.36 -5.45 -5.18
CA LYS A 326 19.14 -5.32 -6.42
C LYS A 326 20.60 -5.10 -6.06
N THR A 327 21.33 -6.19 -5.85
CA THR A 327 22.80 -6.18 -5.84
C THR A 327 23.26 -5.45 -7.10
N ILE A 328 24.14 -4.46 -6.94
CA ILE A 328 24.83 -3.88 -8.08
C ILE A 328 25.70 -5.01 -8.64
N GLU A 329 25.24 -5.66 -9.71
CA GLU A 329 26.10 -6.54 -10.49
C GLU A 329 27.16 -5.65 -11.16
N TYR A 330 28.34 -5.62 -10.54
CA TYR A 330 29.52 -5.10 -11.20
C TYR A 330 29.95 -6.15 -12.22
N ASP A 331 29.73 -5.87 -13.49
CA ASP A 331 30.42 -6.58 -14.55
C ASP A 331 31.91 -6.22 -14.39
N VAL A 332 32.73 -7.16 -13.92
CA VAL A 332 34.17 -6.94 -13.76
C VAL A 332 34.79 -6.94 -15.15
N ILE A 333 34.80 -5.78 -15.79
CA ILE A 333 35.50 -5.57 -17.06
C ILE A 333 37.00 -5.52 -16.75
N GLY A 334 37.63 -6.69 -16.64
CA GLY A 334 39.07 -6.82 -16.37
C GLY A 334 39.49 -8.12 -15.69
N GLU A 335 38.91 -9.26 -16.06
CA GLU A 335 39.31 -10.56 -15.54
C GLU A 335 40.44 -11.20 -16.38
N ASN A 336 41.09 -12.24 -15.85
CA ASN A 336 42.12 -13.00 -16.56
C ASN A 336 41.59 -13.51 -17.91
N ALA A 337 42.41 -13.43 -18.97
CA ALA A 337 42.02 -13.77 -20.35
C ALA A 337 41.47 -15.21 -20.56
N LYS A 338 41.54 -16.09 -19.54
CA LYS A 338 40.97 -17.43 -19.56
C LYS A 338 39.47 -17.47 -19.21
N ASP A 339 39.00 -16.52 -18.41
CA ASP A 339 37.63 -16.50 -17.88
C ASP A 339 36.78 -15.37 -18.50
N ALA A 340 37.40 -14.51 -19.31
CA ALA A 340 36.72 -13.44 -20.03
C ALA A 340 35.68 -13.98 -21.03
N THR A 341 34.41 -13.65 -20.80
CA THR A 341 33.31 -13.88 -21.74
C THR A 341 33.58 -13.11 -23.05
N LYS A 342 33.67 -13.82 -24.18
CA LYS A 342 33.79 -13.20 -25.50
C LYS A 342 32.51 -12.46 -25.87
N LEU A 343 32.45 -11.17 -25.56
CA LEU A 343 31.37 -10.28 -25.99
C LEU A 343 31.63 -9.86 -27.45
N ASN A 344 30.86 -10.42 -28.39
CA ASN A 344 30.80 -9.92 -29.77
C ASN A 344 29.86 -8.71 -29.81
N GLY A 345 30.41 -7.51 -29.65
CA GLY A 345 29.69 -6.24 -29.71
C GLY A 345 30.62 -5.03 -29.65
N GLN A 346 30.08 -3.82 -29.88
CA GLN A 346 30.83 -2.57 -29.75
C GLN A 346 31.37 -2.44 -28.32
N MET A 347 32.69 -2.55 -28.15
CA MET A 347 33.33 -2.51 -26.83
C MET A 347 33.37 -1.09 -26.24
N TYR A 348 33.12 -0.07 -27.06
CA TYR A 348 33.18 1.32 -26.66
C TYR A 348 31.89 2.09 -27.00
N LYS A 349 31.33 2.78 -26.01
CA LYS A 349 30.23 3.73 -26.18
C LYS A 349 30.78 5.16 -26.17
N GLY A 350 30.62 5.87 -27.28
CA GLY A 350 31.11 7.23 -27.45
C GLY A 350 30.64 7.87 -28.75
N PRO A 351 31.00 9.14 -29.01
CA PRO A 351 30.69 9.81 -30.26
C PRO A 351 31.15 9.02 -31.48
N GLU A 352 30.35 9.02 -32.55
CA GLU A 352 30.51 8.13 -33.71
C GLU A 352 31.86 8.27 -34.42
N TRP A 353 32.47 9.46 -34.37
CA TRP A 353 33.82 9.72 -34.92
C TRP A 353 34.93 8.97 -34.18
N PHE A 354 34.73 8.63 -32.92
CA PHE A 354 35.69 7.91 -32.09
C PHE A 354 35.46 6.39 -32.14
N THR A 355 34.20 5.96 -32.04
CA THR A 355 33.84 4.53 -31.98
C THR A 355 34.01 3.80 -33.30
N SER A 356 33.86 4.50 -34.43
CA SER A 356 34.17 3.95 -35.76
C SER A 356 35.66 3.60 -35.88
N SER A 357 36.54 4.54 -35.51
CA SER A 357 37.99 4.33 -35.56
C SER A 357 38.48 3.29 -34.54
N ALA A 358 37.89 3.27 -33.34
CA ALA A 358 38.32 2.39 -32.24
C ALA A 358 37.89 0.93 -32.41
N ASN A 359 36.79 0.66 -33.13
CA ASN A 359 36.31 -0.70 -33.37
C ASN A 359 36.82 -1.28 -34.70
N ASP A 360 37.20 -0.45 -35.69
CA ASP A 360 37.67 -0.92 -37.00
C ASP A 360 39.20 -1.04 -37.13
N ASN A 361 39.98 -0.37 -36.27
CA ASN A 361 41.44 -0.34 -36.42
C ASN A 361 42.21 -0.96 -35.24
N ASP A 362 43.27 -1.67 -35.61
CA ASP A 362 44.39 -2.26 -34.85
C ASP A 362 45.19 -1.25 -33.98
N ILE A 363 44.53 -0.30 -33.32
CA ILE A 363 45.20 0.77 -32.56
C ILE A 363 45.91 0.20 -31.31
N TYR A 364 45.63 -1.03 -30.92
CA TYR A 364 46.19 -1.69 -29.73
C TYR A 364 46.92 -3.02 -30.02
N LEU A 365 47.37 -3.26 -31.25
CA LEU A 365 48.44 -4.25 -31.45
C LEU A 365 49.73 -3.66 -30.89
N GLY A 366 49.96 -3.94 -29.60
CA GLY A 366 51.24 -3.71 -28.96
C GLY A 366 52.36 -4.33 -29.80
N ILE A 367 53.45 -3.58 -29.93
CA ILE A 367 54.68 -3.96 -30.62
C ILE A 367 55.12 -5.35 -30.12
N TYR A 368 54.84 -6.40 -30.89
CA TYR A 368 55.57 -7.64 -30.79
C TYR A 368 56.88 -7.45 -31.57
N ASN A 369 57.91 -6.96 -30.88
CA ASN A 369 59.28 -7.12 -31.36
C ASN A 369 59.70 -8.57 -31.07
N ASN A 370 60.22 -9.25 -32.09
CA ASN A 370 60.91 -10.54 -31.99
C ASN A 370 62.09 -10.48 -31.00
#